data_AF-A0A1Q7LQM4-F1
#
_entry.id   AF-A0A1Q7LQM4-F1
#
_cell.length_a   1.000
_cell.length_b   1.000
_cell.length_c   1.000
_cell.angle_alpha   90.00
_cell.angle_beta   90.00
_cell.angle_gamma   90.00
#
_symmetry.space_group_name_H-M   'P 1'
#
loop_
_entity.id
_entity.type
_entity.pdbx_description
1 polymer ?
#
loop_
_entity_poly.entity_id
_entity_poly.type
_entity_poly.pdbx_seq_one_letter_code
_entity_poly.pdbx_strand_id
1 'polypeptide(L)'
;MITNRSIVSKDEIAFDFIDPLFAVVISLGFESITREPAFFGALRESWLTSPQSIYGTRASFTIAVIGLAYLTVIASWVGYHKSVLAKNIKITTIWGLLRFGADILILGFYWLLLVNYETFRFELYILVLVNVLFVAWDSLKSREYSPESYDSKQRRGVTVIWLLLFTSLYGGYLLFKAQSSLSGDLVDWLALGFAILFTLLYRVHKEKPKPRAYMERFAPHLHWRFRRKTKALYIYIAGPYTADTRERTESNVNRAIDAGILVFRKGHYPYVPHLTDLVDKRAKDIGSPIAWEEFIAWDRPWIRKADGLLYLAPSKGADIELQEAKRLGKRIFYSIDDIPERIGK
;
A
#
# COMPACT_ATOMS: atom_id res chain seq x y z
N MET A 1 -41.96 0.83 -9.65
CA MET A 1 -40.53 1.11 -9.41
C MET A 1 -39.98 0.03 -8.49
N ILE A 2 -39.38 -1.03 -9.06
CA ILE A 2 -38.66 -2.04 -8.27
C ILE A 2 -37.27 -1.44 -8.05
N THR A 3 -36.98 -1.03 -6.83
CA THR A 3 -35.65 -0.55 -6.45
C THR A 3 -34.66 -1.67 -6.71
N ASN A 4 -33.71 -1.41 -7.60
CA ASN A 4 -32.62 -2.30 -7.94
C ASN A 4 -31.75 -2.45 -6.68
N ARG A 5 -32.07 -3.41 -5.80
CA ARG A 5 -31.20 -3.78 -4.67
C ARG A 5 -29.92 -4.31 -5.30
N SER A 6 -28.91 -3.45 -5.38
CA SER A 6 -27.55 -3.86 -5.73
C SER A 6 -27.20 -5.03 -4.83
N ILE A 7 -26.98 -6.19 -5.44
CA ILE A 7 -26.48 -7.37 -4.75
C ILE A 7 -25.15 -6.94 -4.15
N VAL A 8 -25.14 -6.67 -2.84
CA VAL A 8 -23.93 -6.33 -2.08
C VAL A 8 -22.93 -7.43 -2.38
N SER A 9 -21.78 -7.04 -2.94
CA SER A 9 -20.82 -8.04 -3.38
C SER A 9 -20.26 -8.77 -2.16
N LYS A 10 -19.94 -10.06 -2.29
CA LYS A 10 -19.32 -10.82 -1.19
C LYS A 10 -18.04 -10.14 -0.67
N ASP A 11 -17.35 -9.41 -1.52
CA ASP A 11 -16.14 -8.64 -1.18
C ASP A 11 -16.44 -7.41 -0.30
N GLU A 12 -17.61 -6.76 -0.45
CA GLU A 12 -18.05 -5.66 0.43
C GLU A 12 -18.37 -6.17 1.84
N ILE A 13 -19.01 -7.35 1.96
CA ILE A 13 -19.37 -7.92 3.26
C ILE A 13 -18.12 -8.21 4.12
N ALA A 14 -17.03 -8.70 3.52
CA ALA A 14 -15.80 -8.98 4.26
C ALA A 14 -15.11 -7.72 4.78
N PHE A 15 -15.24 -6.59 4.07
CA PHE A 15 -14.71 -5.31 4.52
C PHE A 15 -15.43 -4.83 5.78
N ASP A 16 -16.76 -4.85 5.77
CA ASP A 16 -17.60 -4.39 6.89
C ASP A 16 -17.45 -5.28 8.15
N PHE A 17 -16.91 -6.49 8.01
CA PHE A 17 -16.74 -7.42 9.12
C PHE A 17 -15.52 -7.14 10.01
N ILE A 18 -14.44 -6.58 9.46
CA ILE A 18 -13.18 -6.39 10.21
C ILE A 18 -13.28 -5.22 11.20
N ASP A 19 -14.01 -4.16 10.86
CA ASP A 19 -14.12 -2.97 11.73
C ASP A 19 -14.80 -3.26 13.08
N PRO A 20 -15.94 -3.98 13.13
CA PRO A 20 -16.52 -4.43 14.39
C PRO A 20 -15.54 -5.27 15.23
N LEU A 21 -14.68 -6.08 14.61
CA LEU A 21 -13.71 -6.88 15.35
C LEU A 21 -12.61 -6.02 15.98
N PHE A 22 -12.11 -4.99 15.29
CA PHE A 22 -11.21 -4.02 15.90
C PHE A 22 -11.88 -3.34 17.10
N ALA A 23 -13.14 -2.91 16.96
CA ALA A 23 -13.89 -2.29 18.04
C ALA A 23 -14.07 -3.23 19.25
N VAL A 24 -14.36 -4.51 19.01
CA VAL A 24 -14.44 -5.54 20.06
C VAL A 24 -13.11 -5.72 20.77
N VAL A 25 -12.00 -5.85 20.03
CA VAL A 25 -10.66 -6.00 20.62
C VAL A 25 -10.30 -4.82 21.50
N ILE A 26 -10.55 -3.59 21.03
CA ILE A 26 -10.31 -2.35 21.80
C ILE A 26 -11.18 -2.30 23.06
N SER A 27 -12.45 -2.67 22.94
CA SER A 27 -13.42 -2.65 24.05
C SER A 27 -13.07 -3.67 25.14
N LEU A 28 -12.71 -4.90 24.75
CA LEU A 28 -12.25 -5.93 25.67
C LEU A 28 -10.95 -5.53 26.38
N GLY A 29 -10.03 -4.89 25.67
CA GLY A 29 -8.83 -4.30 26.28
C GLY A 29 -9.19 -3.28 27.35
N PHE A 30 -10.15 -2.39 27.06
CA PHE A 30 -10.57 -1.36 28.00
C PHE A 30 -11.21 -1.97 29.24
N GLU A 31 -12.10 -2.95 29.05
CA GLU A 31 -12.70 -3.70 30.16
C GLU A 31 -11.63 -4.37 31.03
N SER A 32 -10.64 -5.03 30.41
CA SER A 32 -9.55 -5.68 31.13
C SER A 32 -8.73 -4.69 31.97
N ILE A 33 -8.49 -3.48 31.46
CA ILE A 33 -7.75 -2.44 32.18
C ILE A 33 -8.58 -1.85 33.32
N THR A 34 -9.89 -1.65 33.11
CA THR A 34 -10.77 -1.10 34.16
C THR A 34 -10.94 -2.05 35.35
N ARG A 35 -10.68 -3.34 35.18
CA ARG A 35 -10.69 -4.32 36.27
C ARG A 35 -9.41 -4.36 37.08
N GLU A 36 -8.32 -3.79 36.57
CA GLU A 36 -7.01 -3.84 37.22
C GLU A 36 -6.96 -2.84 38.39
N PRO A 37 -6.87 -3.31 39.66
CA PRO A 37 -6.89 -2.42 40.82
C PRO A 37 -5.76 -1.38 40.79
N ALA A 38 -4.61 -1.77 40.25
CA ALA A 38 -3.46 -0.88 40.10
C ALA A 38 -3.75 0.31 39.17
N PHE A 39 -4.61 0.14 38.16
CA PHE A 39 -4.94 1.22 37.23
C PHE A 39 -5.78 2.29 37.92
N PHE A 40 -6.89 1.91 38.56
CA PHE A 40 -7.76 2.87 39.26
C PHE A 40 -7.12 3.44 40.52
N GLY A 41 -6.40 2.63 41.30
CA GLY A 41 -5.69 3.09 42.49
C GLY A 41 -4.61 4.12 42.15
N ALA A 42 -3.73 3.80 41.18
CA ALA A 42 -2.66 4.71 40.78
C ALA A 42 -3.16 5.98 40.10
N LEU A 43 -4.18 5.90 39.23
CA LEU A 43 -4.73 7.08 38.56
C LEU A 43 -5.52 7.98 39.50
N ARG A 44 -6.33 7.40 40.40
CA ARG A 44 -7.21 8.19 41.25
C ARG A 44 -6.46 8.81 42.42
N GLU A 45 -5.67 8.02 43.14
CA GLU A 45 -5.04 8.50 44.37
C GLU A 45 -3.73 9.22 44.09
N SER A 46 -2.85 8.63 43.28
CA SER A 46 -1.51 9.21 43.07
C SER A 46 -1.53 10.45 42.18
N TRP A 47 -2.40 10.50 41.16
CA TRP A 47 -2.39 11.60 40.19
C TRP A 47 -2.95 12.90 40.77
N LEU A 48 -3.92 12.79 41.67
CA LEU A 48 -4.53 13.95 42.33
C LEU A 48 -3.70 14.44 43.53
N THR A 49 -3.00 13.55 44.25
CA THR A 49 -2.33 13.92 45.50
C THR A 49 -0.85 14.22 45.33
N SER A 50 -0.14 13.59 44.39
CA SER A 50 1.30 13.76 44.21
C SER A 50 1.74 13.34 42.81
N PRO A 51 1.57 14.18 41.78
CA PRO A 51 1.95 13.86 40.40
C PRO A 51 3.42 13.44 40.24
N GLN A 52 4.31 13.93 41.11
CA GLN A 52 5.74 13.61 41.06
C GLN A 52 6.06 12.19 41.56
N SER A 53 5.22 11.59 42.42
CA SER A 53 5.47 10.24 42.97
C SER A 53 5.13 9.11 42.00
N ILE A 54 4.48 9.42 40.88
CA ILE A 54 4.08 8.44 39.87
C ILE A 54 5.27 8.04 38.98
N TYR A 55 6.16 8.99 38.71
CA TYR A 55 7.29 8.76 37.82
C TYR A 55 8.25 7.73 38.43
N GLY A 56 8.54 6.67 37.66
CA GLY A 56 9.44 5.59 38.09
C GLY A 56 8.77 4.45 38.87
N THR A 57 7.45 4.51 39.09
CA THR A 57 6.71 3.39 39.71
C THR A 57 6.41 2.29 38.70
N ARG A 58 6.26 1.05 39.18
CA ARG A 58 5.77 -0.09 38.38
C ARG A 58 4.44 0.22 37.67
N ALA A 59 3.55 0.98 38.33
CA ALA A 59 2.27 1.38 37.75
C ALA A 59 2.44 2.28 36.51
N SER A 60 3.33 3.28 36.57
CA SER A 60 3.61 4.16 35.42
C SER A 60 4.18 3.40 34.23
N PHE A 61 5.03 2.39 34.48
CA PHE A 61 5.56 1.51 33.45
C PHE A 61 4.45 0.67 32.81
N THR A 62 3.61 0.02 33.62
CA THR A 62 2.45 -0.75 33.13
C THR A 62 1.52 0.09 32.27
N ILE A 63 1.20 1.32 32.69
CA ILE A 63 0.38 2.26 31.91
C ILE A 63 1.04 2.56 30.55
N ALA A 64 2.36 2.74 30.52
CA ALA A 64 3.07 3.01 29.27
C ALA A 64 3.13 1.77 28.35
N VAL A 65 3.23 0.55 28.91
CA VAL A 65 3.12 -0.71 28.15
C VAL A 65 1.74 -0.85 27.53
N ILE A 66 0.67 -0.60 28.30
CA ILE A 66 -0.71 -0.55 27.78
C ILE A 66 -0.84 0.50 26.67
N GLY A 67 -0.24 1.67 26.86
CA GLY A 67 -0.20 2.74 25.86
C GLY A 67 0.44 2.29 24.54
N LEU A 68 1.53 1.52 24.61
CA LEU A 68 2.17 0.90 23.44
C LEU A 68 1.24 -0.11 22.74
N ALA A 69 0.53 -0.95 23.50
CA ALA A 69 -0.43 -1.90 22.96
C ALA A 69 -1.52 -1.16 22.14
N TYR A 70 -2.18 -0.17 22.74
CA TYR A 70 -3.20 0.63 22.04
C TYR A 70 -2.66 1.38 20.84
N LEU A 71 -1.48 2.01 20.98
CA LEU A 71 -0.84 2.70 19.88
C LEU A 71 -0.63 1.76 18.68
N THR A 72 -0.20 0.52 18.95
CA THR A 72 0.01 -0.51 17.93
C THR A 72 -1.30 -0.88 17.24
N VAL A 73 -2.36 -1.16 18.01
CA VAL A 73 -3.68 -1.51 17.46
C VAL A 73 -4.27 -0.39 16.62
N ILE A 74 -4.26 0.85 17.13
CA ILE A 74 -4.82 2.02 16.42
C ILE A 74 -4.02 2.33 15.16
N ALA A 75 -2.68 2.34 15.25
CA ALA A 75 -1.83 2.58 14.08
C ALA A 75 -2.00 1.50 13.00
N SER A 76 -2.22 0.25 13.42
CA SER A 76 -2.57 -0.84 12.50
C SER A 76 -3.93 -0.64 11.87
N TRP A 77 -4.96 -0.30 12.64
CA TRP A 77 -6.33 -0.10 12.15
C TRP A 77 -6.39 1.01 11.08
N VAL A 78 -5.75 2.15 11.34
CA VAL A 78 -5.58 3.23 10.35
C VAL A 78 -4.83 2.74 9.11
N GLY A 79 -3.87 1.82 9.27
CA GLY A 79 -3.16 1.14 8.20
C GLY A 79 -4.00 0.26 7.33
N TYR A 80 -4.77 -0.58 7.98
CA TYR A 80 -5.70 -1.49 7.36
C TYR A 80 -6.69 -0.71 6.50
N HIS A 81 -7.36 0.31 7.04
CA HIS A 81 -8.30 1.15 6.29
C HIS A 81 -7.68 1.79 5.05
N LYS A 82 -6.54 2.47 5.20
CA LYS A 82 -5.86 3.08 4.04
C LYS A 82 -5.49 2.04 2.99
N SER A 83 -5.11 0.83 3.41
CA SER A 83 -4.77 -0.25 2.48
C SER A 83 -6.00 -0.79 1.76
N VAL A 84 -7.10 -1.02 2.46
CA VAL A 84 -8.31 -1.61 1.89
C VAL A 84 -9.03 -0.61 1.00
N LEU A 85 -9.14 0.66 1.40
CA LEU A 85 -9.67 1.74 0.54
C LEU A 85 -8.90 1.87 -0.78
N ALA A 86 -7.60 1.57 -0.78
CA ALA A 86 -6.81 1.57 -2.01
C ALA A 86 -7.07 0.33 -2.87
N LYS A 87 -7.30 -0.84 -2.26
CA LYS A 87 -7.54 -2.12 -2.94
C LYS A 87 -8.39 -3.05 -2.05
N ASN A 88 -9.66 -3.24 -2.43
CA ASN A 88 -10.60 -4.14 -1.74
C ASN A 88 -10.15 -5.61 -1.81
N ILE A 89 -10.29 -6.32 -0.70
CA ILE A 89 -9.91 -7.74 -0.56
C ILE A 89 -10.83 -8.59 -1.43
N LYS A 90 -10.26 -9.45 -2.28
CA LYS A 90 -10.97 -10.37 -3.17
C LYS A 90 -11.11 -11.74 -2.51
N ILE A 91 -12.06 -11.88 -1.59
CA ILE A 91 -12.26 -13.15 -0.84
C ILE A 91 -12.67 -14.31 -1.74
N THR A 92 -13.12 -14.01 -2.96
CA THR A 92 -13.38 -14.99 -4.02
C THR A 92 -12.12 -15.70 -4.51
N THR A 93 -10.94 -15.14 -4.23
CA THR A 93 -9.65 -15.73 -4.58
C THR A 93 -9.01 -16.40 -3.38
N ILE A 94 -8.26 -17.49 -3.59
CA ILE A 94 -7.53 -18.16 -2.50
C ILE A 94 -6.56 -17.21 -1.77
N TRP A 95 -5.90 -16.31 -2.50
CA TRP A 95 -4.97 -15.34 -1.91
C TRP A 95 -5.68 -14.28 -1.08
N GLY A 96 -6.84 -13.78 -1.53
CA GLY A 96 -7.65 -12.86 -0.75
C GLY A 96 -8.27 -13.51 0.49
N LEU A 97 -8.70 -14.78 0.40
CA LEU A 97 -9.17 -15.54 1.55
C LEU A 97 -8.07 -15.77 2.59
N LEU A 98 -6.87 -16.17 2.15
CA LEU A 98 -5.71 -16.32 3.04
C LEU A 98 -5.32 -14.99 3.69
N ARG A 99 -5.38 -13.87 2.94
CA ARG A 99 -5.12 -12.53 3.46
C ARG A 99 -6.13 -12.14 4.54
N PHE A 100 -7.42 -12.38 4.29
CA PHE A 100 -8.47 -12.16 5.29
C PHE A 100 -8.26 -13.02 6.55
N GLY A 101 -7.85 -14.27 6.38
CA GLY A 101 -7.46 -15.13 7.51
C GLY A 101 -6.28 -14.57 8.31
N ALA A 102 -5.29 -13.97 7.64
CA ALA A 102 -4.19 -13.29 8.30
C ALA A 102 -4.65 -12.04 9.07
N ASP A 103 -5.63 -11.28 8.56
CA ASP A 103 -6.22 -10.13 9.28
C ASP A 103 -6.88 -10.59 10.61
N ILE A 104 -7.64 -11.69 10.59
CA ILE A 104 -8.23 -12.28 11.80
C ILE A 104 -7.15 -12.73 12.79
N LEU A 105 -6.09 -13.37 12.29
CA LEU A 105 -5.00 -13.82 13.14
C LEU A 105 -4.27 -12.65 13.81
N ILE A 106 -4.02 -11.56 13.06
CA ILE A 106 -3.44 -10.32 13.59
C ILE A 106 -4.31 -9.73 14.70
N LEU A 107 -5.64 -9.70 14.52
CA LEU A 107 -6.58 -9.24 15.55
C LEU A 107 -6.48 -10.08 16.84
N GLY A 108 -6.31 -11.39 16.71
CA GLY A 108 -6.06 -12.27 17.86
C GLY A 108 -4.79 -11.88 18.64
N PHE A 109 -3.72 -11.51 17.94
CA PHE A 109 -2.49 -11.00 18.58
C PHE A 109 -2.68 -9.61 19.20
N TYR A 110 -3.53 -8.75 18.63
CA TYR A 110 -3.88 -7.46 19.24
C TYR A 110 -4.65 -7.61 20.53
N TRP A 111 -5.58 -8.57 20.58
CA TRP A 111 -6.23 -8.93 21.82
C TRP A 111 -5.21 -9.41 22.87
N LEU A 112 -4.21 -10.23 22.47
CA LEU A 112 -3.14 -10.65 23.38
C LEU A 112 -2.29 -9.49 23.92
N LEU A 113 -1.94 -8.49 23.09
CA LEU A 113 -1.23 -7.27 23.56
C LEU A 113 -2.07 -6.52 24.61
N LEU A 114 -3.37 -6.39 24.39
CA LEU A 114 -4.25 -5.63 25.28
C LEU A 114 -4.63 -6.36 26.57
N VAL A 115 -4.59 -7.69 26.60
CA VAL A 115 -4.96 -8.49 27.77
C VAL A 115 -3.75 -8.90 28.61
N ASN A 116 -2.59 -9.16 28.01
CA ASN A 116 -1.42 -9.68 28.72
C ASN A 116 -0.27 -8.67 28.76
N TYR A 117 -0.53 -7.52 29.37
CA TYR A 117 0.43 -6.42 29.53
C TYR A 117 1.27 -6.52 30.82
N GLU A 118 1.09 -7.56 31.63
CA GLU A 118 1.79 -7.72 32.91
C GLU A 118 3.31 -7.88 32.74
N THR A 119 3.72 -8.51 31.64
CA THR A 119 5.13 -8.78 31.36
C THR A 119 5.54 -8.10 30.06
N PHE A 120 6.37 -7.06 30.16
CA PHE A 120 6.87 -6.35 28.99
C PHE A 120 7.66 -7.25 28.02
N ARG A 121 8.28 -8.33 28.53
CA ARG A 121 8.91 -9.36 27.70
C ARG A 121 7.90 -10.00 26.73
N PHE A 122 6.71 -10.34 27.23
CA PHE A 122 5.67 -10.94 26.40
C PHE A 122 5.18 -9.92 25.36
N GLU A 123 4.98 -8.67 25.76
CA GLU A 123 4.58 -7.59 24.84
C GLU A 123 5.53 -7.46 23.64
N LEU A 124 6.84 -7.37 23.90
CA LEU A 124 7.86 -7.31 22.84
C LEU A 124 7.84 -8.54 21.93
N TYR A 125 7.64 -9.73 22.51
CA TYR A 125 7.53 -10.97 21.74
C TYR A 125 6.30 -10.94 20.81
N ILE A 126 5.14 -10.51 21.31
CA ILE A 126 3.93 -10.40 20.50
C ILE A 126 4.10 -9.34 19.41
N LEU A 127 4.77 -8.21 19.67
CA LEU A 127 5.09 -7.22 18.65
C LEU A 127 5.95 -7.80 17.51
N VAL A 128 6.90 -8.69 17.81
CA VAL A 128 7.66 -9.41 16.78
C VAL A 128 6.72 -10.32 15.96
N LEU A 129 5.84 -11.09 16.61
CA LEU A 129 4.89 -11.96 15.90
C LEU A 129 3.93 -11.18 15.01
N VAL A 130 3.40 -10.05 15.47
CA VAL A 130 2.58 -9.14 14.66
C VAL A 130 3.35 -8.68 13.42
N ASN A 131 4.62 -8.31 13.55
CA ASN A 131 5.44 -7.90 12.40
C ASN A 131 5.71 -9.07 11.43
N VAL A 132 5.86 -10.30 11.92
CA VAL A 132 5.95 -11.51 11.07
C VAL A 132 4.65 -11.67 10.25
N LEU A 133 3.50 -11.51 10.90
CA LEU A 133 2.20 -11.58 10.22
C LEU A 133 2.01 -10.47 9.21
N PHE A 134 2.51 -9.25 9.46
CA PHE A 134 2.49 -8.19 8.46
C PHE A 134 3.33 -8.53 7.21
N VAL A 135 4.50 -9.17 7.37
CA VAL A 135 5.30 -9.62 6.23
C VAL A 135 4.55 -10.71 5.43
N ALA A 136 3.91 -11.64 6.13
CA ALA A 136 3.08 -12.67 5.49
C ALA A 136 1.89 -12.03 4.76
N TRP A 137 1.19 -11.10 5.39
CA TRP A 137 0.06 -10.37 4.83
C TRP A 137 0.45 -9.55 3.59
N ASP A 138 1.57 -8.82 3.63
CA ASP A 138 2.08 -8.08 2.46
C ASP A 138 2.43 -9.03 1.30
N SER A 139 2.94 -10.22 1.63
CA SER A 139 3.26 -11.25 0.64
C SER A 139 2.00 -11.82 -0.01
N LEU A 140 0.95 -12.11 0.77
CA LEU A 140 -0.35 -12.55 0.27
C LEU A 140 -0.98 -11.47 -0.62
N LYS A 141 -0.96 -10.22 -0.18
CA LYS A 141 -1.44 -9.07 -0.96
C LYS A 141 -0.72 -8.93 -2.31
N SER A 142 0.60 -9.16 -2.36
CA SER A 142 1.34 -9.08 -3.62
C SER A 142 0.94 -10.17 -4.62
N ARG A 143 0.55 -11.36 -4.13
CA ARG A 143 0.06 -12.47 -4.97
C ARG A 143 -1.37 -12.24 -5.43
N GLU A 144 -2.18 -11.61 -4.60
CA GLU A 144 -3.56 -11.21 -4.91
C GLU A 144 -3.64 -10.19 -6.05
N TYR A 145 -2.75 -9.19 -6.09
CA TYR A 145 -2.76 -8.13 -7.11
C TYR A 145 -1.52 -8.15 -8.02
N SER A 146 -1.33 -9.25 -8.74
CA SER A 146 -0.35 -9.30 -9.84
C SER A 146 -0.92 -8.68 -11.13
N PRO A 147 -0.18 -7.81 -11.84
CA PRO A 147 1.16 -7.34 -11.55
C PRO A 147 1.18 -6.25 -10.47
N GLU A 148 2.22 -6.31 -9.64
CA GLU A 148 2.36 -5.44 -8.49
C GLU A 148 2.98 -4.08 -8.87
N SER A 149 2.40 -2.98 -8.37
CA SER A 149 2.96 -1.64 -8.54
C SER A 149 4.28 -1.47 -7.79
N TYR A 150 5.13 -0.58 -8.30
CA TYR A 150 6.43 -0.27 -7.69
C TYR A 150 6.30 0.14 -6.21
N ASP A 151 5.32 0.98 -5.87
CA ASP A 151 5.06 1.43 -4.51
C ASP A 151 4.70 0.28 -3.56
N SER A 152 3.98 -0.74 -4.04
CA SER A 152 3.64 -1.92 -3.24
C SER A 152 4.89 -2.73 -2.89
N LYS A 153 5.83 -2.90 -3.84
CA LYS A 153 7.11 -3.57 -3.60
C LYS A 153 7.93 -2.84 -2.54
N GLN A 154 8.03 -1.51 -2.63
CA GLN A 154 8.75 -0.71 -1.65
C GLN A 154 8.13 -0.85 -0.25
N ARG A 155 6.80 -0.75 -0.15
CA ARG A 155 6.09 -0.89 1.12
C ARG A 155 6.34 -2.22 1.80
N ARG A 156 6.43 -3.33 1.05
CA ARG A 156 6.78 -4.63 1.63
C ARG A 156 8.22 -4.67 2.14
N GLY A 157 9.16 -4.07 1.41
CA GLY A 157 10.54 -3.92 1.87
C GLY A 157 10.63 -3.17 3.20
N VAL A 158 9.80 -2.13 3.39
CA VAL A 158 9.68 -1.42 4.67
C VAL A 158 9.29 -2.38 5.81
N THR A 159 8.26 -3.21 5.64
CA THR A 159 7.83 -4.16 6.69
C THR A 159 8.93 -5.14 7.08
N VAL A 160 9.69 -5.66 6.11
CA VAL A 160 10.80 -6.59 6.39
C VAL A 160 11.89 -5.90 7.21
N ILE A 161 12.25 -4.65 6.87
CA ILE A 161 13.22 -3.88 7.65
C ILE A 161 12.74 -3.70 9.09
N TRP A 162 11.47 -3.34 9.29
CA TRP A 162 10.92 -3.14 10.63
C TRP A 162 10.78 -4.43 11.42
N LEU A 163 10.47 -5.57 10.79
CA LEU A 163 10.53 -6.88 11.42
C LEU A 163 11.93 -7.16 11.99
N LEU A 164 12.99 -6.87 11.21
CA LEU A 164 14.37 -7.04 11.68
C LEU A 164 14.69 -6.12 12.85
N LEU A 165 14.23 -4.87 12.82
CA LEU A 165 14.43 -3.91 13.93
C LEU A 165 13.72 -4.35 15.21
N PHE A 166 12.45 -4.76 15.14
CA PHE A 166 11.71 -5.27 16.30
C PHE A 166 12.31 -6.58 16.84
N THR A 167 12.76 -7.47 15.95
CA THR A 167 13.45 -8.71 16.34
C THR A 167 14.76 -8.40 17.06
N SER A 168 15.51 -7.42 16.55
CA SER A 168 16.77 -6.97 17.17
C SER A 168 16.53 -6.31 18.52
N LEU A 169 15.46 -5.50 18.65
CA LEU A 169 15.05 -4.91 19.92
C LEU A 169 14.71 -5.98 20.96
N TYR A 170 13.89 -6.98 20.59
CA TYR A 170 13.54 -8.09 21.48
C TYR A 170 14.77 -8.92 21.87
N GLY A 171 15.61 -9.30 20.91
CA GLY A 171 16.84 -10.06 21.17
C GLY A 171 17.83 -9.29 22.05
N GLY A 172 18.03 -8.00 21.77
CA GLY A 172 18.85 -7.11 22.59
C GLY A 172 18.31 -6.99 24.00
N TYR A 173 17.00 -6.79 24.16
CA TYR A 173 16.34 -6.75 25.47
C TYR A 173 16.60 -8.01 26.29
N LEU A 174 16.47 -9.21 25.69
CA LEU A 174 16.76 -10.47 26.38
C LEU A 174 18.24 -10.58 26.81
N LEU A 175 19.17 -10.20 25.93
CA LEU A 175 20.60 -10.28 26.21
C LEU A 175 21.01 -9.30 27.32
N PHE A 176 20.60 -8.04 27.21
CA PHE A 176 20.91 -7.03 28.22
C PHE A 176 20.30 -7.38 29.58
N LYS A 177 19.03 -7.83 29.61
CA LYS A 177 18.37 -8.21 30.87
C LYS A 177 19.00 -9.44 31.53
N ALA A 178 19.64 -10.32 30.74
CA ALA A 178 20.37 -11.47 31.27
C ALA A 178 21.77 -11.11 31.81
N GLN A 179 22.44 -10.10 31.23
CA GLN A 179 23.83 -9.78 31.55
C GLN A 179 24.00 -8.58 32.49
N SER A 180 23.03 -7.66 32.54
CA SER A 180 23.24 -6.38 33.18
C SER A 180 23.11 -6.44 34.70
N SER A 181 24.14 -5.97 35.40
CA SER A 181 24.06 -5.56 36.81
C SER A 181 23.39 -4.19 37.00
N LEU A 182 23.07 -3.50 35.89
CA LEU A 182 22.26 -2.27 35.90
C LEU A 182 20.86 -2.55 36.48
N SER A 183 20.23 -1.55 37.08
CA SER A 183 18.84 -1.67 37.54
C SER A 183 17.95 -2.08 36.37
N GLY A 184 17.26 -3.22 36.51
CA GLY A 184 16.41 -3.79 35.46
C GLY A 184 15.39 -2.79 34.91
N ASP A 185 14.97 -1.83 35.74
CA ASP A 185 14.02 -0.79 35.37
C ASP A 185 14.51 0.11 34.22
N LEU A 186 15.80 0.50 34.20
CA LEU A 186 16.31 1.38 33.15
C LEU A 186 16.27 0.69 31.77
N VAL A 187 16.65 -0.59 31.73
CA VAL A 187 16.62 -1.39 30.50
C VAL A 187 15.18 -1.52 29.98
N ASP A 188 14.23 -1.75 30.90
CA ASP A 188 12.80 -1.87 30.58
C ASP A 188 12.26 -0.56 29.98
N TRP A 189 12.56 0.59 30.60
CA TRP A 189 12.13 1.91 30.11
C TRP A 189 12.74 2.27 28.75
N LEU A 190 14.03 2.00 28.54
CA LEU A 190 14.69 2.27 27.26
C LEU A 190 14.09 1.41 26.15
N ALA A 191 13.91 0.11 26.39
CA ALA A 191 13.32 -0.80 25.42
C ALA A 191 11.87 -0.43 25.10
N LEU A 192 11.08 0.00 26.10
CA LEU A 192 9.72 0.51 25.90
C LEU A 192 9.71 1.78 25.04
N GLY A 193 10.61 2.73 25.33
CA GLY A 193 10.77 3.94 24.53
C GLY A 193 11.11 3.64 23.07
N PHE A 194 12.02 2.71 22.82
CA PHE A 194 12.34 2.25 21.47
C PHE A 194 11.17 1.56 20.78
N ALA A 195 10.40 0.72 21.49
CA ALA A 195 9.23 0.05 20.92
C ALA A 195 8.16 1.06 20.47
N ILE A 196 7.85 2.07 21.30
CA ILE A 196 6.93 3.15 20.95
C ILE A 196 7.43 3.93 19.73
N LEU A 197 8.70 4.33 19.74
CA LEU A 197 9.32 5.05 18.63
C LEU A 197 9.29 4.23 17.34
N PHE A 198 9.60 2.93 17.42
CA PHE A 198 9.60 2.03 16.26
C PHE A 198 8.19 1.86 15.69
N THR A 199 7.16 1.74 16.52
CA THR A 199 5.76 1.68 16.07
C THR A 199 5.35 2.93 15.30
N LEU A 200 5.70 4.12 15.81
CA LEU A 200 5.42 5.40 15.13
C LEU A 200 6.21 5.56 13.83
N LEU A 201 7.51 5.29 13.86
CA LEU A 201 8.38 5.42 12.69
C LEU A 201 8.05 4.39 11.62
N TYR A 202 7.68 3.16 12.00
CA TYR A 202 7.14 2.15 11.08
C TYR A 202 5.95 2.73 10.31
N ARG A 203 5.00 3.33 11.04
CA ARG A 203 3.81 3.91 10.43
C ARG A 203 4.14 5.00 9.43
N VAL A 204 4.96 5.97 9.83
CA VAL A 204 5.37 7.07 8.95
C VAL A 204 6.13 6.57 7.73
N HIS A 205 7.07 5.63 7.92
CA HIS A 205 7.87 5.05 6.84
C HIS A 205 7.02 4.24 5.86
N LYS A 206 6.03 3.49 6.35
CA LYS A 206 5.13 2.69 5.53
C LYS A 206 4.18 3.56 4.70
N GLU A 207 3.72 4.68 5.24
CA GLU A 207 2.83 5.62 4.52
C GLU A 207 3.57 6.44 3.45
N LYS A 208 4.77 6.90 3.78
CA LYS A 208 5.64 7.70 2.91
C LYS A 208 6.94 6.94 2.67
N PRO A 209 6.92 5.78 1.97
CA PRO A 209 8.16 5.14 1.57
C PRO A 209 8.96 6.18 0.80
N LYS A 210 10.21 6.43 1.22
CA LYS A 210 10.99 7.55 0.68
C LYS A 210 10.97 7.44 -0.85
N PRO A 211 10.53 8.50 -1.56
CA PRO A 211 10.49 8.48 -3.01
C PRO A 211 11.87 8.13 -3.54
N ARG A 212 11.90 7.35 -4.62
CA ARG A 212 13.09 6.79 -5.28
C ARG A 212 14.27 7.79 -5.38
N ALA A 213 13.98 9.08 -5.47
CA ALA A 213 14.93 10.20 -5.41
C ALA A 213 15.92 10.18 -4.21
N TYR A 214 15.54 9.64 -3.04
CA TYR A 214 16.46 9.58 -1.89
C TYR A 214 17.48 8.44 -2.02
N MET A 215 17.06 7.28 -2.53
CA MET A 215 17.99 6.19 -2.89
C MET A 215 18.92 6.61 -4.04
N GLU A 216 18.40 7.38 -5.00
CA GLU A 216 19.20 7.97 -6.10
C GLU A 216 20.30 8.94 -5.58
N ARG A 217 20.11 9.58 -4.42
CA ARG A 217 21.08 10.52 -3.84
C ARG A 217 22.16 9.86 -2.97
N PHE A 218 21.86 8.76 -2.28
CA PHE A 218 22.78 8.16 -1.29
C PHE A 218 23.47 6.86 -1.74
N ALA A 219 23.01 6.21 -2.81
CA ALA A 219 23.67 5.02 -3.38
C ALA A 219 23.80 5.09 -4.92
N PRO A 220 24.40 6.16 -5.48
CA PRO A 220 24.50 6.34 -6.94
C PRO A 220 25.28 5.22 -7.64
N HIS A 221 26.20 4.56 -6.93
CA HIS A 221 27.04 3.48 -7.43
C HIS A 221 26.30 2.13 -7.56
N LEU A 222 25.21 1.91 -6.81
CA LEU A 222 24.44 0.65 -6.90
C LEU A 222 23.39 0.64 -8.02
N HIS A 223 23.05 1.81 -8.61
CA HIS A 223 21.98 1.90 -9.63
C HIS A 223 22.47 2.22 -11.06
N TRP A 224 23.78 2.41 -11.29
CA TRP A 224 24.40 2.67 -12.61
C TRP A 224 23.92 1.73 -13.73
N ARG A 225 23.41 0.54 -13.38
CA ARG A 225 23.10 -0.49 -14.36
C ARG A 225 21.85 -0.25 -15.24
N PHE A 226 20.86 0.60 -14.87
CA PHE A 226 19.61 0.67 -15.68
C PHE A 226 18.82 2.00 -15.65
N ARG A 227 19.42 3.13 -16.01
CA ARG A 227 18.65 4.24 -16.61
C ARG A 227 19.51 4.93 -17.67
N ARG A 228 19.63 4.29 -18.84
CA ARG A 228 20.14 4.98 -20.03
C ARG A 228 19.15 6.09 -20.36
N LYS A 229 19.52 7.35 -20.10
CA LYS A 229 18.85 8.48 -20.74
C LYS A 229 18.88 8.22 -22.24
N THR A 230 17.74 8.33 -22.92
CA THR A 230 17.65 8.03 -24.35
C THR A 230 17.47 9.28 -25.17
N LYS A 231 17.67 9.17 -26.49
CA LYS A 231 17.10 10.13 -27.43
C LYS A 231 15.57 10.20 -27.24
N ALA A 232 14.96 11.30 -27.69
CA ALA A 232 13.51 11.42 -27.73
C ALA A 232 12.90 10.23 -28.48
N LEU A 233 11.71 9.81 -28.07
CA LEU A 233 11.01 8.66 -28.63
C LEU A 233 9.63 9.11 -29.10
N TYR A 234 9.16 8.57 -30.21
CA TYR A 234 7.77 8.62 -30.62
C TYR A 234 7.02 7.45 -29.98
N ILE A 235 6.03 7.74 -29.14
CA ILE A 235 5.34 6.72 -28.35
C ILE A 235 3.85 6.73 -28.69
N TYR A 236 3.37 5.62 -29.24
CA TYR A 236 1.96 5.38 -29.51
C TYR A 236 1.23 4.98 -28.22
N ILE A 237 0.07 5.56 -27.93
CA ILE A 237 -0.70 5.27 -26.70
C ILE A 237 -1.89 4.38 -27.03
N ALA A 238 -1.79 3.10 -26.67
CA ALA A 238 -2.84 2.11 -26.86
C ALA A 238 -3.66 1.93 -25.58
N GLY A 239 -4.97 1.83 -25.70
CA GLY A 239 -5.87 1.59 -24.58
C GLY A 239 -7.33 1.53 -25.01
N PRO A 240 -8.26 1.15 -24.13
CA PRO A 240 -9.68 1.12 -24.43
C PRO A 240 -10.15 2.48 -24.96
N TYR A 241 -10.97 2.47 -26.01
CA TYR A 241 -11.69 3.65 -26.49
C TYR A 241 -13.19 3.47 -26.17
N THR A 242 -13.84 2.55 -26.89
CA THR A 242 -15.27 2.24 -26.76
C THR A 242 -15.63 1.67 -25.39
N ALA A 243 -16.77 2.09 -24.85
CA ALA A 243 -17.41 1.56 -23.66
C ALA A 243 -18.93 1.58 -23.79
N ASP A 244 -19.65 0.97 -22.83
CA ASP A 244 -21.12 0.87 -22.84
C ASP A 244 -21.83 2.23 -22.79
N THR A 245 -21.17 3.26 -22.23
CA THR A 245 -21.73 4.60 -22.11
C THR A 245 -20.78 5.66 -22.66
N ARG A 246 -21.34 6.82 -22.97
CA ARG A 246 -20.58 7.98 -23.47
C ARG A 246 -19.61 8.49 -22.41
N GLU A 247 -20.03 8.57 -21.16
CA GLU A 247 -19.22 9.03 -20.02
C GLU A 247 -18.01 8.11 -19.80
N ARG A 248 -18.20 6.79 -19.91
CA ARG A 248 -17.10 5.82 -19.83
C ARG A 248 -16.13 5.95 -21.01
N THR A 249 -16.65 6.20 -22.21
CA THR A 249 -15.84 6.46 -23.41
C THR A 249 -15.00 7.73 -23.21
N GLU A 250 -15.59 8.80 -22.69
CA GLU A 250 -14.87 10.05 -22.37
C GLU A 250 -13.82 9.86 -21.27
N SER A 251 -14.13 9.08 -20.23
CA SER A 251 -13.16 8.72 -19.20
C SER A 251 -11.95 7.97 -19.79
N ASN A 252 -12.19 7.06 -20.74
CA ASN A 252 -11.12 6.36 -21.45
C ASN A 252 -10.25 7.32 -22.30
N VAL A 253 -10.88 8.23 -23.04
CA VAL A 253 -10.17 9.25 -23.83
C VAL A 253 -9.32 10.14 -22.91
N ASN A 254 -9.87 10.63 -21.81
CA ASN A 254 -9.14 11.47 -20.84
C ASN A 254 -7.95 10.73 -20.23
N ARG A 255 -8.09 9.45 -19.86
CA ARG A 255 -6.97 8.63 -19.38
C ARG A 255 -5.83 8.52 -20.41
N ALA A 256 -6.15 8.39 -21.69
CA ALA A 256 -5.16 8.33 -22.75
C ALA A 256 -4.46 9.69 -22.97
N ILE A 257 -5.21 10.79 -22.86
CA ILE A 257 -4.66 12.15 -22.88
C ILE A 257 -3.72 12.38 -21.71
N ASP A 258 -4.13 12.03 -20.49
CA ASP A 258 -3.31 12.16 -19.28
C ASP A 258 -1.99 11.38 -19.41
N ALA A 259 -2.06 10.16 -19.93
CA ALA A 259 -0.88 9.37 -20.25
C ALA A 259 0.02 10.09 -21.28
N GLY A 260 -0.55 10.68 -22.33
CA GLY A 260 0.16 11.49 -23.31
C GLY A 260 0.88 12.69 -22.69
N ILE A 261 0.21 13.42 -21.80
CA ILE A 261 0.82 14.54 -21.08
C ILE A 261 2.01 14.07 -20.25
N LEU A 262 1.91 12.93 -19.57
CA LEU A 262 3.01 12.36 -18.79
C LEU A 262 4.19 11.91 -19.66
N VAL A 263 3.91 11.28 -20.81
CA VAL A 263 4.94 10.93 -21.82
C VAL A 263 5.66 12.18 -22.32
N PHE A 264 4.90 13.24 -22.63
CA PHE A 264 5.47 14.52 -23.06
C PHE A 264 6.32 15.16 -21.96
N ARG A 265 5.88 15.09 -20.69
CA ARG A 265 6.65 15.55 -19.53
C ARG A 265 7.97 14.81 -19.36
N LYS A 266 8.07 13.54 -19.77
CA LYS A 266 9.34 12.77 -19.85
C LYS A 266 10.25 13.16 -21.02
N GLY A 267 9.81 14.08 -21.87
CA GLY A 267 10.57 14.61 -23.01
C GLY A 267 10.39 13.83 -24.31
N HIS A 268 9.40 12.93 -24.37
CA HIS A 268 9.07 12.14 -25.55
C HIS A 268 7.90 12.76 -26.33
N TYR A 269 7.59 12.19 -27.50
CA TYR A 269 6.53 12.67 -28.39
C TYR A 269 5.38 11.66 -28.42
N PRO A 270 4.29 11.89 -27.66
CA PRO A 270 3.14 10.99 -27.65
C PRO A 270 2.29 11.11 -28.92
N TYR A 271 1.74 10.00 -29.39
CA TYR A 271 0.61 9.96 -30.32
C TYR A 271 -0.59 9.31 -29.62
N VAL A 272 -1.69 10.06 -29.50
CA VAL A 272 -2.90 9.67 -28.76
C VAL A 272 -4.03 9.38 -29.76
N PRO A 273 -4.20 8.14 -30.24
CA PRO A 273 -5.22 7.80 -31.24
C PRO A 273 -6.64 8.08 -30.74
N HIS A 274 -6.88 8.08 -29.41
CA HIS A 274 -8.18 8.39 -28.81
C HIS A 274 -8.74 9.77 -29.18
N LEU A 275 -7.89 10.71 -29.61
CA LEU A 275 -8.33 12.02 -30.09
C LEU A 275 -9.09 11.94 -31.43
N THR A 276 -9.02 10.82 -32.14
CA THR A 276 -9.85 10.54 -33.32
C THR A 276 -11.34 10.41 -32.99
N ASP A 277 -11.75 10.39 -31.71
CA ASP A 277 -13.15 10.56 -31.26
C ASP A 277 -13.80 11.79 -31.91
N LEU A 278 -13.05 12.88 -32.08
CA LEU A 278 -13.55 14.09 -32.73
C LEU A 278 -13.81 13.89 -34.22
N VAL A 279 -12.97 13.09 -34.88
CA VAL A 279 -13.14 12.73 -36.29
C VAL A 279 -14.35 11.80 -36.46
N ASP A 280 -14.49 10.79 -35.60
CA ASP A 280 -15.63 9.86 -35.60
C ASP A 280 -16.97 10.61 -35.44
N LYS A 281 -17.03 11.56 -34.49
CA LYS A 281 -18.20 12.44 -34.34
C LYS A 281 -18.49 13.22 -35.61
N ARG A 282 -17.49 13.90 -36.16
CA ARG A 282 -17.68 14.71 -37.36
C ARG A 282 -18.10 13.86 -38.56
N ALA A 283 -17.54 12.67 -38.71
CA ALA A 283 -17.86 11.72 -39.76
C ALA A 283 -19.33 11.29 -39.71
N LYS A 284 -19.87 11.05 -38.50
CA LYS A 284 -21.29 10.78 -38.28
C LYS A 284 -22.18 11.98 -38.62
N ASP A 285 -21.77 13.19 -38.21
CA ASP A 285 -22.55 14.42 -38.47
C ASP A 285 -22.72 14.72 -39.97
N ILE A 286 -21.73 14.36 -40.79
CA ILE A 286 -21.77 14.57 -42.24
C ILE A 286 -22.34 13.36 -43.01
N GLY A 287 -22.86 12.36 -42.31
CA GLY A 287 -23.45 11.16 -42.93
C GLY A 287 -22.42 10.22 -43.57
N SER A 288 -21.17 10.25 -43.12
CA SER A 288 -20.07 9.40 -43.63
C SER A 288 -19.38 8.65 -42.48
N PRO A 289 -20.08 7.77 -41.74
CA PRO A 289 -19.50 7.06 -40.61
C PRO A 289 -18.32 6.18 -41.05
N ILE A 290 -17.24 6.20 -40.27
CA ILE A 290 -16.04 5.40 -40.50
C ILE A 290 -16.19 4.09 -39.73
N ALA A 291 -15.95 2.95 -40.40
CA ALA A 291 -16.03 1.64 -39.76
C ALA A 291 -14.86 1.42 -38.79
N TRP A 292 -15.04 0.54 -37.80
CA TRP A 292 -14.01 0.24 -36.80
C TRP A 292 -12.72 -0.30 -37.46
N GLU A 293 -12.86 -1.16 -38.46
CA GLU A 293 -11.75 -1.72 -39.22
C GLU A 293 -10.93 -0.64 -39.95
N GLU A 294 -11.59 0.44 -40.39
CA GLU A 294 -10.95 1.57 -41.06
C GLU A 294 -10.14 2.42 -40.07
N PHE A 295 -10.64 2.63 -38.84
CA PHE A 295 -9.85 3.25 -37.76
C PHE A 295 -8.60 2.41 -37.43
N ILE A 296 -8.75 1.09 -37.29
CA ILE A 296 -7.59 0.21 -37.09
C ILE A 296 -6.60 0.30 -38.26
N ALA A 297 -7.10 0.40 -39.50
CA ALA A 297 -6.27 0.59 -40.67
C ALA A 297 -5.55 1.96 -40.69
N TRP A 298 -6.21 3.02 -40.22
CA TRP A 298 -5.64 4.35 -40.04
C TRP A 298 -4.50 4.34 -39.01
N ASP A 299 -4.66 3.65 -37.88
CA ASP A 299 -3.69 3.67 -36.80
C ASP A 299 -2.39 2.88 -37.08
N ARG A 300 -2.47 1.81 -37.89
CA ARG A 300 -1.31 0.96 -38.25
C ARG A 300 -0.09 1.74 -38.79
N PRO A 301 -0.22 2.67 -39.75
CA PRO A 301 0.87 3.57 -40.16
C PRO A 301 1.57 4.29 -39.01
N TRP A 302 0.84 4.73 -37.98
CA TRP A 302 1.42 5.44 -36.84
C TRP A 302 2.22 4.52 -35.93
N ILE A 303 1.72 3.30 -35.66
CA ILE A 303 2.46 2.27 -34.91
C ILE A 303 3.78 1.93 -35.62
N ARG A 304 3.77 1.82 -36.96
CA ARG A 304 4.99 1.57 -37.75
C ARG A 304 6.04 2.68 -37.59
N LYS A 305 5.61 3.94 -37.48
CA LYS A 305 6.50 5.10 -37.29
C LYS A 305 6.96 5.29 -35.85
N ALA A 306 6.20 4.82 -34.87
CA ALA A 306 6.56 4.96 -33.45
C ALA A 306 7.82 4.16 -33.10
N ASP A 307 8.56 4.60 -32.08
CA ASP A 307 9.68 3.88 -31.48
C ASP A 307 9.21 2.87 -30.43
N GLY A 308 8.04 3.12 -29.83
CA GLY A 308 7.43 2.26 -28.84
C GLY A 308 5.94 2.48 -28.69
N LEU A 309 5.32 1.60 -27.92
CA LEU A 309 3.89 1.60 -27.61
C LEU A 309 3.73 1.55 -26.09
N LEU A 310 2.95 2.48 -25.55
CA LEU A 310 2.46 2.47 -24.19
C LEU A 310 1.08 1.80 -24.17
N TYR A 311 0.97 0.66 -23.50
CA TYR A 311 -0.26 -0.13 -23.41
C TYR A 311 -0.94 0.08 -22.06
N LEU A 312 -2.03 0.86 -22.04
CA LEU A 312 -2.69 1.31 -20.82
C LEU A 312 -3.61 0.29 -20.18
N ALA A 313 -4.32 -0.49 -21.00
CA ALA A 313 -5.27 -1.53 -20.56
C ALA A 313 -5.74 -2.39 -21.74
N PRO A 314 -6.21 -3.62 -21.48
CA PRO A 314 -6.72 -4.51 -22.52
C PRO A 314 -8.04 -4.04 -23.12
N SER A 315 -8.14 -4.21 -24.44
CA SER A 315 -9.37 -4.06 -25.24
C SER A 315 -9.12 -4.66 -26.62
N LYS A 316 -10.16 -5.02 -27.36
CA LYS A 316 -10.01 -5.59 -28.72
C LYS A 316 -9.08 -4.75 -29.62
N GLY A 317 -9.25 -3.43 -29.64
CA GLY A 317 -8.39 -2.52 -30.41
C GLY A 317 -6.96 -2.48 -29.86
N ALA A 318 -6.80 -2.18 -28.57
CA ALA A 318 -5.48 -2.09 -27.95
C ALA A 318 -4.66 -3.39 -28.05
N ASP A 319 -5.32 -4.55 -28.03
CA ASP A 319 -4.67 -5.86 -28.14
C ASP A 319 -4.15 -6.10 -29.56
N ILE A 320 -4.90 -5.69 -30.58
CA ILE A 320 -4.47 -5.73 -31.99
C ILE A 320 -3.27 -4.81 -32.20
N GLU A 321 -3.33 -3.59 -31.66
CA GLU A 321 -2.22 -2.63 -31.71
C GLU A 321 -0.97 -3.15 -31.00
N LEU A 322 -1.14 -3.77 -29.82
CA LEU A 322 -0.06 -4.41 -29.07
C LEU A 322 0.57 -5.57 -29.84
N GLN A 323 -0.24 -6.43 -30.47
CA GLN A 323 0.25 -7.52 -31.31
C GLN A 323 1.04 -7.00 -32.52
N GLU A 324 0.54 -5.96 -33.19
CA GLU A 324 1.23 -5.33 -34.31
C GLU A 324 2.57 -4.69 -33.88
N ALA A 325 2.59 -3.95 -32.76
CA ALA A 325 3.80 -3.37 -32.21
C ALA A 325 4.84 -4.45 -31.84
N LYS A 326 4.41 -5.58 -31.25
CA LYS A 326 5.28 -6.74 -30.98
C LYS A 326 5.84 -7.34 -32.27
N ARG A 327 5.00 -7.55 -33.28
CA ARG A 327 5.39 -8.09 -34.60
C ARG A 327 6.45 -7.20 -35.28
N LEU A 328 6.34 -5.88 -35.10
CA LEU A 328 7.27 -4.89 -35.63
C LEU A 328 8.53 -4.67 -34.76
N GLY A 329 8.69 -5.41 -33.66
CA GLY A 329 9.84 -5.28 -32.76
C GLY A 329 9.90 -3.94 -32.00
N LYS A 330 8.75 -3.27 -31.80
CA LYS A 330 8.67 -2.00 -31.06
C LYS A 330 8.90 -2.22 -29.57
N ARG A 331 9.34 -1.17 -28.89
CA ARG A 331 9.46 -1.17 -27.42
C ARG A 331 8.07 -1.12 -26.80
N ILE A 332 7.75 -2.08 -25.94
CA ILE A 332 6.46 -2.12 -25.25
C ILE A 332 6.64 -1.61 -23.82
N PHE A 333 5.85 -0.61 -23.45
CA PHE A 333 5.77 -0.06 -22.11
C PHE A 333 4.40 -0.40 -21.53
N TYR A 334 4.38 -0.95 -20.31
CA TYR A 334 3.13 -1.31 -19.62
C TYR A 334 2.74 -0.28 -18.56
N SER A 335 3.63 0.68 -18.29
CA SER A 335 3.40 1.81 -17.40
C SER A 335 4.20 3.03 -17.87
N ILE A 336 3.78 4.22 -17.43
CA ILE A 336 4.53 5.47 -17.64
C ILE A 336 5.94 5.37 -17.06
N ASP A 337 6.13 4.65 -15.96
CA ASP A 337 7.41 4.52 -15.27
C ASP A 337 8.45 3.70 -16.04
N ASP A 338 8.00 2.83 -16.95
CA ASP A 338 8.86 2.05 -17.83
C ASP A 338 9.50 2.91 -18.93
N ILE A 339 8.94 4.09 -19.18
CA ILE A 339 9.43 5.03 -20.18
C ILE A 339 10.64 5.78 -19.59
N PRO A 340 11.83 5.70 -20.25
CA PRO A 340 13.02 6.39 -19.80
C PRO A 340 12.81 7.92 -19.80
N GLU A 341 13.72 8.66 -19.19
CA GLU A 341 13.78 10.12 -19.38
C GLU A 341 14.63 10.45 -20.61
N ARG A 342 14.27 11.51 -21.33
CA ARG A 342 15.08 12.03 -22.43
C ARG A 342 16.39 12.66 -21.94
N ILE A 343 17.46 12.53 -22.74
CA ILE A 343 18.72 13.27 -22.52
C ILE A 343 18.49 14.78 -22.66
N GLY A 344 18.92 15.55 -21.67
CA GLY A 344 18.98 17.02 -21.74
C GLY A 344 17.67 17.75 -21.48
N LYS A 345 16.75 17.15 -20.71
CA LYS A 345 15.57 17.83 -20.16
C LYS A 345 15.79 18.22 -18.71
#